data_AF-A0A1L9AWI7-F1
#
_entry.id   AF-A0A1L9AWI7-F1
#
_cell.length_a   1.000
_cell.length_b   1.000
_cell.length_c   1.000
_cell.angle_alpha   90.00
_cell.angle_beta   90.00
_cell.angle_gamma   90.00
#
_symmetry.space_group_name_H-M   'P 1'
#
loop_
_entity.id
_entity.type
_entity.pdbx_description
1 polymer ?
#
loop_
_entity_poly.entity_id
_entity_poly.type
_entity_poly.pdbx_seq_one_letter_code
_entity_poly.pdbx_strand_id
1 'polypeptide(L)'
;MKYLAVRWVHSDPEYPVLRLGEYDGGGWEQRKIDVYRDGRVGFADAHEERDAELALVPMPGLEEIAAETDSAPLEISQAEFERFWEQRRAGGAYWKAALLTTTRGDALRR
;
A
#
# COMPACT_ATOMS: atom_id res chain seq x y z
N MET A 1 9.69 -13.05 -0.87
CA MET A 1 8.64 -12.03 -0.96
C MET A 1 9.27 -10.66 -0.83
N LYS A 2 8.73 -9.66 -1.51
CA LYS A 2 9.06 -8.24 -1.36
C LYS A 2 7.83 -7.51 -0.83
N TYR A 3 8.03 -6.46 -0.02
CA TYR A 3 6.93 -5.69 0.55
C TYR A 3 7.18 -4.21 0.28
N LEU A 4 6.21 -3.54 -0.34
CA LEU A 4 6.35 -2.14 -0.70
C LEU A 4 5.21 -1.29 -0.13
N ALA A 5 5.56 -0.05 0.18
CA ALA A 5 4.64 1.06 0.37
C ALA A 5 4.88 2.08 -0.75
N VAL A 6 3.86 2.35 -1.56
CA VAL A 6 3.91 3.35 -2.63
C VAL A 6 2.93 4.46 -2.30
N ARG A 7 3.44 5.67 -2.10
CA ARG A 7 2.61 6.86 -1.90
C ARG A 7 2.40 7.57 -3.21
N TRP A 8 1.16 7.98 -3.46
CA TRP A 8 0.80 8.76 -4.64
C TRP A 8 0.37 10.18 -4.25
N VAL A 9 0.83 11.16 -5.03
CA VAL A 9 0.57 12.58 -4.81
C VAL A 9 -0.41 13.09 -5.86
N HIS A 10 -1.71 12.88 -5.62
CA HIS A 10 -2.80 13.44 -6.42
C HIS A 10 -3.95 13.90 -5.53
N SER A 11 -4.87 14.70 -6.05
CA SER A 11 -6.06 15.20 -5.35
C SER A 11 -7.34 14.40 -5.60
N ASP A 12 -7.33 13.47 -6.55
CA ASP A 12 -8.50 12.67 -6.91
C ASP A 12 -8.94 11.73 -5.76
N PRO A 13 -10.17 11.84 -5.24
CA PRO A 13 -10.66 11.01 -4.14
C PRO A 13 -10.99 9.56 -4.54
N GLU A 14 -11.12 9.27 -5.85
CA GLU A 14 -11.45 7.94 -6.35
C GLU A 14 -10.23 7.01 -6.39
N TYR A 15 -9.02 7.56 -6.22
CA TYR A 15 -7.77 6.80 -6.21
C TYR A 15 -7.12 6.77 -4.82
N PRO A 16 -6.42 5.68 -4.47
CA PRO A 16 -5.71 5.56 -3.21
C PRO A 16 -4.48 6.47 -3.18
N VAL A 17 -4.17 7.02 -2.01
CA VAL A 17 -2.97 7.85 -1.79
C VAL A 17 -1.80 7.06 -1.19
N LEU A 18 -2.06 5.84 -0.73
CA LEU A 18 -1.07 4.89 -0.26
C LEU A 18 -1.50 3.48 -0.69
N ARG A 19 -0.59 2.77 -1.34
CA ARG A 19 -0.70 1.34 -1.66
C ARG A 19 0.36 0.57 -0.88
N LEU A 20 -0.06 -0.47 -0.17
CA LEU A 20 0.83 -1.45 0.45
C LEU A 20 0.67 -2.76 -0.32
N GLY A 21 1.77 -3.41 -0.70
CA GLY A 21 1.73 -4.67 -1.43
C GLY A 21 2.75 -5.68 -0.95
N GLU A 22 2.36 -6.95 -0.94
CA GLU A 22 3.26 -8.10 -0.88
C GLU A 22 3.39 -8.70 -2.29
N TYR A 23 4.62 -8.94 -2.71
CA TYR A 23 4.95 -9.46 -4.03
C TYR A 23 5.81 -10.72 -3.94
N ASP A 24 5.55 -11.68 -4.84
CA ASP A 24 6.31 -12.93 -4.91
C ASP A 24 7.68 -12.76 -5.59
N GLY A 25 8.39 -13.88 -5.83
CA GLY A 25 9.69 -13.87 -6.51
C GLY A 25 9.62 -13.45 -7.98
N GLY A 26 8.45 -13.56 -8.61
CA GLY A 26 8.16 -13.11 -9.98
C GLY A 26 7.60 -11.68 -10.05
N GLY A 27 7.39 -11.03 -8.91
CA GLY A 27 6.81 -9.68 -8.83
C GLY A 27 5.28 -9.67 -8.87
N TRP A 28 4.60 -10.80 -8.72
CA TRP A 28 3.14 -10.86 -8.70
C TRP A 28 2.59 -10.43 -7.33
N GLU A 29 1.53 -9.62 -7.32
CA GLU A 29 0.84 -9.23 -6.09
C GLU A 29 0.17 -10.44 -5.44
N GLN A 30 0.53 -10.71 -4.18
CA GLN A 30 -0.08 -11.74 -3.36
C GLN A 30 -1.12 -11.16 -2.39
N ARG A 31 -0.84 -9.96 -1.88
CA ARG A 31 -1.73 -9.19 -0.99
C ARG A 31 -1.58 -7.70 -1.27
N LYS A 32 -2.68 -6.95 -1.14
CA LYS A 32 -2.69 -5.50 -1.30
C LYS A 32 -3.59 -4.80 -0.30
N ILE A 33 -3.20 -3.59 0.11
CA ILE A 33 -4.03 -2.62 0.83
C ILE A 33 -3.96 -1.29 0.08
N ASP A 34 -5.12 -0.75 -0.30
CA ASP A 34 -5.26 0.57 -0.92
C ASP A 34 -5.95 1.51 0.09
N VAL A 35 -5.26 2.57 0.49
CA VAL A 35 -5.73 3.55 1.48
C VAL A 35 -6.04 4.87 0.79
N TYR A 36 -7.29 5.32 0.93
CA TYR A 36 -7.79 6.55 0.34
C TYR A 36 -7.59 7.74 1.29
N ARG A 37 -7.58 8.95 0.74
CA ARG A 37 -7.33 10.20 1.48
C ARG A 37 -8.30 10.41 2.66
N ASP A 38 -9.53 9.93 2.53
CA ASP A 38 -10.58 10.00 3.55
C ASP A 38 -10.48 8.86 4.59
N GLY A 39 -9.46 8.01 4.50
CA GLY A 39 -9.26 6.86 5.37
C GLY A 39 -10.08 5.62 5.00
N ARG A 40 -10.86 5.65 3.91
CA ARG A 40 -11.41 4.42 3.34
C ARG A 40 -10.25 3.48 2.98
N VAL A 41 -10.49 2.18 3.07
CA VAL A 41 -9.48 1.16 2.83
C VAL A 41 -10.06 0.01 2.02
N GLY A 42 -9.42 -0.28 0.90
CA GLY A 42 -9.60 -1.50 0.13
C GLY A 42 -8.47 -2.48 0.40
N PHE A 43 -8.73 -3.77 0.26
CA PHE A 43 -7.70 -4.81 0.35
C PHE A 43 -8.07 -6.03 -0.49
N ALA A 44 -7.06 -6.79 -0.91
CA ALA A 44 -7.25 -8.02 -1.65
C ALA A 44 -6.14 -9.03 -1.35
N ASP A 45 -6.49 -10.32 -1.38
CA ASP A 45 -5.58 -11.46 -1.44
C ASP A 45 -6.21 -12.59 -2.30
N ALA A 46 -5.62 -13.79 -2.28
CA ALA A 46 -6.12 -14.94 -3.05
C ALA A 46 -7.48 -15.50 -2.57
N HIS A 47 -8.01 -15.02 -1.45
CA HIS A 47 -9.19 -15.55 -0.76
C HIS A 47 -10.30 -14.50 -0.56
N GLU A 48 -9.93 -13.22 -0.46
CA GLU A 48 -10.87 -12.13 -0.23
C GLU A 48 -10.49 -10.86 -0.98
N GLU A 49 -11.50 -10.07 -1.31
CA GLU A 49 -11.36 -8.73 -1.86
C GLU A 49 -12.42 -7.79 -1.26
N ARG A 50 -12.05 -6.52 -1.08
CA ARG A 50 -12.95 -5.44 -0.72
C ARG A 50 -12.41 -4.14 -1.30
N ASP A 51 -13.15 -3.52 -2.22
CA ASP A 51 -12.83 -2.21 -2.82
C ASP A 51 -11.42 -2.09 -3.43
N ALA A 52 -10.74 -3.22 -3.66
CA ALA A 52 -9.43 -3.33 -4.29
C ALA A 52 -9.30 -4.72 -4.93
N GLU A 53 -8.50 -4.84 -5.98
CA GLU A 53 -8.25 -6.08 -6.72
C GLU A 53 -6.75 -6.26 -6.92
N LEU A 54 -6.21 -7.49 -6.93
CA LEU A 54 -4.79 -7.73 -7.21
C LEU A 54 -4.42 -7.34 -8.65
N ALA A 55 -3.18 -6.88 -8.86
CA ALA A 55 -2.69 -6.54 -10.18
C ALA A 55 -2.64 -7.78 -11.11
N LEU A 56 -3.08 -7.60 -12.36
CA LEU A 56 -3.03 -8.63 -13.42
C LEU A 56 -1.66 -8.69 -14.13
N VAL A 57 -0.72 -7.87 -13.70
CA VAL A 57 0.63 -7.77 -14.24
C VAL A 57 1.63 -7.76 -13.09
N PRO A 58 2.86 -8.26 -13.30
CA PRO A 58 3.90 -8.16 -12.29
C PRO A 58 4.24 -6.69 -12.03
N MET A 59 4.67 -6.43 -10.80
CA MET A 59 5.11 -5.12 -10.38
C MET A 59 6.31 -4.64 -11.22
N PRO A 60 6.26 -3.38 -11.72
CA PRO A 60 7.42 -2.78 -12.38
C PRO A 60 8.62 -2.66 -11.43
N GLY A 61 9.79 -2.34 -11.98
CA GLY A 61 10.99 -2.15 -11.17
C GLY A 61 10.83 -0.97 -10.20
N LEU A 62 11.45 -1.04 -9.02
CA LEU A 62 11.41 0.07 -8.04
C LEU A 62 11.89 1.40 -8.63
N GLU A 63 12.92 1.36 -9.48
CA GLU A 63 13.45 2.53 -10.18
C GLU A 63 12.46 3.10 -11.20
N GLU A 64 11.69 2.23 -11.86
CA GLU A 64 10.64 2.63 -12.80
C GLU A 64 9.49 3.31 -12.07
N ILE A 65 9.04 2.74 -10.95
CA ILE A 65 8.02 3.37 -10.08
C ILE A 65 8.52 4.72 -9.56
N ALA A 66 9.77 4.78 -9.08
CA ALA A 66 10.36 6.01 -8.55
C ALA A 66 10.58 7.10 -9.61
N ALA A 67 10.63 6.74 -10.90
CA ALA A 67 10.72 7.70 -11.99
C ALA A 67 9.38 8.41 -12.27
N GLU A 68 8.26 7.87 -11.77
CA GLU A 68 6.97 8.54 -11.83
C GLU A 68 6.93 9.71 -10.84
N THR A 69 6.77 10.94 -11.36
CA THR A 69 6.82 12.20 -10.60
C THR A 69 5.90 12.21 -9.38
N ASP A 70 4.75 11.54 -9.46
CA ASP A 70 3.71 11.56 -8.44
C ASP A 70 3.79 10.36 -7.49
N SER A 71 4.89 9.59 -7.52
CA SER A 71 5.06 8.37 -6.75
C SER A 71 6.31 8.40 -5.86
N ALA A 72 6.20 7.83 -4.66
CA ALA A 72 7.31 7.62 -3.74
C ALA A 72 7.28 6.18 -3.20
N PRO A 73 7.94 5.23 -3.89
CA PRO A 73 8.03 3.85 -3.44
C PRO A 73 9.04 3.71 -2.30
N LEU A 74 8.71 2.85 -1.34
CA LEU A 74 9.56 2.50 -0.21
C LEU A 74 9.42 1.00 0.06
N GLU A 75 10.55 0.30 0.10
CA GLU A 75 10.55 -1.08 0.60
C GLU A 75 10.35 -1.07 2.12
N ILE A 76 9.41 -1.88 2.58
CA ILE A 76 9.08 -2.07 3.99
C ILE A 76 9.40 -3.50 4.40
N SER A 77 9.55 -3.75 5.69
CA SER A 77 9.71 -5.11 6.19
C SER A 77 8.39 -5.89 6.11
N GLN A 78 8.52 -7.22 6.08
CA GLN A 78 7.37 -8.11 6.26
C GLN A 78 6.59 -7.78 7.54
N ALA A 79 7.28 -7.56 8.66
CA ALA A 79 6.64 -7.28 9.94
C ALA A 79 5.79 -6.01 9.90
N GLU A 80 6.25 -4.97 9.20
CA GLU A 80 5.47 -3.74 9.00
C GLU A 80 4.24 -4.00 8.14
N PHE A 81 4.39 -4.74 7.04
CA PHE A 81 3.25 -5.11 6.20
C PHE A 81 2.20 -5.92 6.98
N GLU A 82 2.62 -6.94 7.74
CA GLU A 82 1.71 -7.77 8.52
C GLU A 82 0.92 -6.96 9.55
N ARG A 83 1.56 -5.98 10.21
CA ARG A 83 0.86 -5.08 11.14
C ARG A 83 -0.25 -4.28 10.47
N PHE A 84 -0.05 -3.84 9.23
CA PHE A 84 -1.09 -3.17 8.45
C PHE A 84 -2.15 -4.17 7.97
N TRP A 85 -1.74 -5.37 7.55
CA TRP A 85 -2.63 -6.43 7.11
C TRP A 85 -3.60 -6.90 8.19
N GLU A 86 -3.12 -7.07 9.43
CA GLU A 86 -3.96 -7.38 10.60
C GLU A 86 -5.04 -6.30 10.83
N GLN A 87 -4.74 -5.05 10.49
CA GLN A 87 -5.63 -3.90 10.65
C GLN A 87 -6.40 -3.53 9.38
N ARG A 88 -6.33 -4.33 8.30
CA ARG A 88 -7.01 -4.05 7.01
C ARG A 88 -8.51 -3.80 7.13
N ARG A 89 -9.14 -4.37 8.16
CA ARG A 89 -10.58 -4.19 8.44
C ARG A 89 -10.88 -3.07 9.43
N ALA A 90 -9.87 -2.39 9.97
CA ALA A 90 -10.06 -1.28 10.89
C ALA A 90 -10.80 -0.12 10.20
N GLY A 91 -11.55 0.64 10.98
CA GLY A 91 -12.30 1.79 10.48
C GLY A 91 -11.40 2.94 10.04
N GLY A 92 -11.94 3.88 9.26
CA GLY A 92 -11.14 4.94 8.63
C GLY A 92 -10.39 5.87 9.58
N ALA A 93 -10.75 5.93 10.86
CA ALA A 93 -9.98 6.65 11.87
C ALA A 93 -8.56 6.09 12.05
N TYR A 94 -8.41 4.75 12.04
CA TYR A 94 -7.11 4.10 12.09
C TYR A 94 -6.28 4.47 10.86
N TRP A 95 -6.87 4.35 9.67
CA TRP A 95 -6.16 4.59 8.41
C TRP A 95 -5.81 6.06 8.18
N LYS A 96 -6.65 7.00 8.64
CA LYS A 96 -6.27 8.43 8.70
C LYS A 96 -5.05 8.65 9.59
N ALA A 97 -5.02 8.03 10.77
CA ALA A 97 -3.87 8.14 11.66
C ALA A 97 -2.61 7.50 11.04
N ALA A 98 -2.75 6.32 10.44
CA ALA A 98 -1.67 5.61 9.75
C ALA A 98 -1.08 6.45 8.60
N LEU A 99 -1.93 7.06 7.77
CA LEU A 99 -1.49 7.96 6.70
C LEU A 99 -0.64 9.13 7.25
N LEU A 100 -1.07 9.75 8.36
CA LEU A 100 -0.33 10.85 8.99
C LEU A 100 1.03 10.40 9.53
N THR A 101 1.12 9.19 10.11
CA THR A 101 2.37 8.64 10.63
C THR A 101 3.33 8.21 9.52
N THR A 102 2.80 7.63 8.44
CA THR A 102 3.58 7.24 7.25
C THR A 102 4.06 8.48 6.48
N THR A 103 3.36 9.62 6.60
CA THR A 103 3.77 10.89 5.99
C THR A 103 4.99 11.54 6.66
N ARG A 104 5.26 11.21 7.93
CA ARG A 104 6.36 11.82 8.71
C ARG A 104 7.69 11.06 8.64
N GLY A 105 7.81 10.01 7.81
CA GLY A 105 9.07 9.30 7.57
C GLY A 105 9.55 8.37 8.70
N ASP A 106 8.93 8.41 9.88
CA ASP A 106 9.39 7.70 11.08
C ASP A 106 8.66 6.37 11.37
N ALA A 107 7.50 6.12 10.75
CA ALA A 107 6.64 4.98 11.10
C ALA A 107 6.96 3.67 10.37
N LEU A 108 7.81 3.72 9.34
CA LEU A 108 8.26 2.55 8.56
C LEU A 108 9.75 2.21 8.83
N ARG A 109 10.26 2.59 10.01
CA ARG A 109 11.67 2.32 10.42
C ARG A 109 11.84 1.95 11.89
N ARG A 110 10.77 1.57 12.62
CA ARG A 110 10.85 1.27 14.06
C ARG A 110 10.28 -0.09 14.44
#